data_AF-A0A2D2M8J1-F1
#
_entry.id   AF-A0A2D2M8J1-F1
#
_cell.length_a   1.000
_cell.length_b   1.000
_cell.length_c   1.000
_cell.angle_alpha   90.00
_cell.angle_beta   90.00
_cell.angle_gamma   90.00
#
_symmetry.space_group_name_H-M   'P 1'
#
loop_
_entity.id
_entity.type
_entity.pdbx_description
1 polymer ?
#
loop_
_entity_poly.entity_id
_entity_poly.type
_entity_poly.pdbx_seq_one_letter_code
_entity_poly.pdbx_strand_id
1 'polypeptide(L)'
;MNLETLKTLAERVMNDRRFCCDEQHRLLAEGVLALFDENEALRKDAERSKRMLLDACVSIGSIGEALGLDMDADADMMIGTARDLIDGLNRIIKECPLGTPGFAIATEVLGELGVQQEAQP
;
A
#
# COMPACT_ATOMS: atom_id res chain seq x y z
N MET A 1 26.18 6.69 -8.22
CA MET A 1 26.92 6.01 -7.13
C MET A 1 26.02 4.91 -6.60
N ASN A 2 26.49 3.65 -6.52
CA ASN A 2 25.69 2.52 -6.01
C ASN A 2 25.76 2.46 -4.47
N LEU A 3 24.74 1.89 -3.81
CA LEU A 3 24.67 1.65 -2.36
C LEU A 3 25.90 0.89 -1.84
N GLU A 4 26.36 -0.13 -2.55
CA GLU A 4 27.59 -0.84 -2.13
C GLU A 4 28.83 0.04 -2.20
N THR A 5 28.95 0.85 -3.26
CA THR A 5 30.05 1.82 -3.40
C THR A 5 30.04 2.85 -2.26
N LEU A 6 28.84 3.28 -1.83
CA LEU A 6 28.68 4.20 -0.71
C LEU A 6 29.05 3.54 0.63
N LYS A 7 28.61 2.30 0.88
CA LYS A 7 28.95 1.55 2.10
C LYS A 7 30.46 1.34 2.22
N THR A 8 31.11 0.86 1.16
CA THR A 8 32.57 0.68 1.12
C THR A 8 33.31 2.00 1.31
N LEU A 9 32.80 3.12 0.77
CA LEU A 9 33.41 4.42 0.97
C LEU A 9 33.31 4.87 2.44
N ALA A 10 32.15 4.72 3.07
CA ALA A 10 31.95 5.04 4.48
C ALA A 10 32.86 4.19 5.38
N GLU A 11 32.97 2.89 5.12
CA GLU A 11 33.89 1.99 5.82
C GLU A 11 35.36 2.43 5.66
N ARG A 12 35.77 2.86 4.46
CA ARG A 12 37.12 3.36 4.22
C ARG A 12 37.40 4.67 4.96
N VAL A 13 36.45 5.59 5.01
CA VAL A 13 36.58 6.85 5.76
C VAL A 13 36.75 6.59 7.26
N MET A 14 36.05 5.58 7.80
CA MET A 14 36.18 5.21 9.22
C MET A 14 37.50 4.52 9.57
N ASN A 15 38.13 3.82 8.62
CA ASN A 15 39.30 2.96 8.89
C ASN A 15 40.63 3.51 8.36
N ASP A 16 40.61 4.46 7.43
CA ASP A 16 41.83 5.02 6.84
C ASP A 16 42.33 6.23 7.66
N ARG A 17 43.56 6.11 8.16
CA ARG A 17 44.26 7.16 8.94
C ARG A 17 44.38 8.49 8.19
N ARG A 18 44.23 8.52 6.87
CA ARG A 18 44.28 9.77 6.09
C ARG A 18 43.09 10.70 6.36
N PHE A 19 41.97 10.17 6.85
CA PHE A 19 40.76 10.94 7.15
C PHE A 19 40.65 11.32 8.63
N CYS A 20 41.65 11.01 9.46
CA CYS A 20 41.58 11.17 10.92
C CYS A 20 41.45 12.64 11.41
N CYS A 21 41.79 13.61 10.57
CA CYS A 21 41.72 15.04 10.89
C CYS A 21 40.42 15.70 10.43
N ASP A 22 39.53 14.98 9.72
CA ASP A 22 38.30 15.53 9.19
C ASP A 22 37.08 14.93 9.91
N GLU A 23 36.73 15.60 11.00
CA GLU A 23 35.63 15.20 11.87
C GLU A 23 34.28 15.17 11.14
N GLN A 24 34.08 16.04 10.14
CA GLN A 24 32.82 16.06 9.39
C GLN A 24 32.68 14.85 8.47
N HIS A 25 33.76 14.45 7.79
CA HIS A 25 33.73 13.21 7.00
C HIS A 25 33.54 11.97 7.89
N ARG A 26 34.10 11.97 9.11
CA ARG A 26 33.91 10.88 10.07
C ARG A 26 32.47 10.76 10.54
N LEU A 27 31.87 11.87 10.99
CA LEU A 27 30.46 11.91 11.42
C LEU A 27 29.50 11.53 10.29
N LEU A 28 29.78 11.97 9.06
CA LEU A 28 28.99 11.60 7.90
C LEU A 28 29.10 10.08 7.60
N ALA A 29 30.30 9.51 7.66
CA ALA A 29 30.51 8.09 7.43
C ALA A 29 29.84 7.24 8.52
N GLU A 30 29.92 7.66 9.78
CA GLU A 30 29.23 7.02 10.91
C GLU A 30 27.71 7.04 10.72
N GLY A 31 27.13 8.19 10.38
CA GLY A 31 25.70 8.32 10.09
C GLY A 31 25.26 7.47 8.88
N VAL A 32 26.08 7.38 7.84
CA VAL A 32 25.81 6.52 6.68
C VAL A 32 25.77 5.04 7.09
N LEU A 33 26.73 4.57 7.87
CA LEU A 33 26.75 3.17 8.34
C LEU A 33 25.56 2.86 9.25
N ALA A 34 25.23 3.77 10.18
CA ALA A 34 24.05 3.62 11.03
C ALA A 34 22.76 3.52 10.21
N LEU A 35 22.60 4.36 9.18
CA LEU A 35 21.44 4.28 8.27
C LEU A 35 21.38 2.98 7.48
N PHE A 36 22.52 2.38 7.12
CA PHE A 36 22.55 1.05 6.48
C PHE A 36 22.07 -0.04 7.45
N ASP A 37 22.53 -0.01 8.69
CA ASP A 37 22.14 -0.97 9.72
C ASP A 37 20.65 -0.86 10.07
N GLU A 38 20.15 0.38 10.23
CA GLU A 38 18.71 0.64 10.43
C GLU A 38 17.87 0.16 9.25
N ASN A 39 18.30 0.43 8.02
CA ASN A 39 17.59 -0.06 6.82
C ASN A 39 17.55 -1.60 6.77
N GLU A 40 18.64 -2.27 7.15
CA GLU A 40 18.66 -3.73 7.18
C GLU A 40 17.72 -4.29 8.25
N ALA A 41 17.68 -3.67 9.43
CA ALA A 41 16.75 -4.03 10.50
C ALA A 41 15.29 -3.84 10.05
N LEU A 42 14.96 -2.68 9.47
CA LEU A 42 13.62 -2.39 8.94
C LEU A 42 13.19 -3.38 7.86
N ARG A 43 14.11 -3.77 6.96
CA ARG A 43 13.82 -4.80 5.94
C ARG A 43 13.52 -6.16 6.55
N LYS A 44 14.24 -6.56 7.59
CA LYS A 44 14.00 -7.83 8.30
C LYS A 44 12.66 -7.80 9.02
N ASP A 45 12.32 -6.70 9.68
CA ASP A 45 11.04 -6.54 10.38
C ASP A 45 9.86 -6.49 9.42
N ALA A 46 10.00 -5.83 8.27
CA ALA A 46 8.99 -5.83 7.21
C ALA A 46 8.75 -7.24 6.66
N GLU A 47 9.81 -7.99 6.38
CA GLU A 47 9.70 -9.38 5.90
C GLU A 47 9.09 -10.30 6.95
N ARG A 48 9.45 -10.13 8.23
CA ARG A 48 8.83 -10.86 9.34
C ARG A 48 7.33 -10.55 9.44
N SER A 49 6.97 -9.27 9.39
CA SER A 49 5.58 -8.81 9.48
C SER A 49 4.75 -9.34 8.32
N LYS A 50 5.30 -9.31 7.10
CA LYS A 50 4.68 -9.91 5.92
C LYS A 50 4.43 -11.40 6.11
N ARG A 51 5.39 -12.17 6.62
CA ARG A 51 5.21 -13.61 6.88
C ARG A 51 4.13 -13.87 7.93
N MET A 52 4.10 -13.09 9.00
CA MET A 52 3.06 -13.18 10.04
C MET A 52 1.67 -12.89 9.46
N LEU A 53 1.54 -11.87 8.61
CA LEU A 53 0.27 -11.56 7.94
C LEU A 53 -0.16 -12.68 7.01
N LEU A 54 0.75 -13.24 6.21
CA LEU A 54 0.45 -14.35 5.31
C LEU A 54 0.00 -15.60 6.10
N ASP A 55 0.67 -15.92 7.21
CA ASP A 55 0.31 -17.03 8.09
C ASP A 55 -1.09 -16.83 8.71
N ALA A 56 -1.39 -15.61 9.16
CA ALA A 56 -2.71 -15.25 9.65
C ALA A 56 -3.80 -15.38 8.55
N CYS A 57 -3.52 -14.94 7.32
CA CYS A 57 -4.44 -15.09 6.20
C CYS A 57 -4.72 -16.56 5.85
N VAL A 58 -3.69 -17.40 5.82
CA VAL A 58 -3.84 -18.85 5.59
C VAL A 58 -4.69 -19.48 6.71
N SER A 59 -4.42 -19.10 7.96
CA SER A 59 -5.18 -19.57 9.12
C SER A 59 -6.65 -19.17 9.04
N ILE A 60 -6.95 -17.91 8.70
CA ILE A 60 -8.33 -17.42 8.53
C ILE A 60 -9.04 -18.17 7.39
N GLY A 61 -8.37 -18.38 6.25
CA GLY A 61 -8.95 -19.15 5.15
C GLY A 61 -9.28 -20.58 5.53
N SER A 62 -8.37 -21.24 6.25
CA SER A 62 -8.58 -22.59 6.77
C SER A 62 -9.74 -22.66 7.78
N ILE A 63 -9.93 -21.61 8.60
CA ILE A 63 -11.08 -21.51 9.52
C ILE A 63 -12.39 -21.35 8.73
N GLY A 64 -12.41 -20.48 7.71
CA GLY A 64 -13.57 -20.30 6.84
C GLY A 64 -14.00 -21.61 6.20
N GLU A 65 -13.04 -22.34 5.61
CA GLU A 65 -13.28 -23.67 5.02
C GLU A 65 -13.81 -24.67 6.05
N ALA A 66 -13.21 -24.73 7.25
CA ALA A 66 -13.65 -25.63 8.32
C ALA A 66 -15.06 -25.32 8.85
N LEU A 67 -15.49 -24.07 8.79
CA LEU A 67 -16.84 -23.63 9.14
C LEU A 67 -17.83 -23.78 7.98
N GLY A 68 -17.38 -24.22 6.80
CA GLY A 68 -18.20 -24.33 5.60
C GLY A 68 -18.59 -22.97 5.00
N LEU A 69 -17.81 -21.92 5.31
CA LEU A 69 -17.96 -20.59 4.73
C LEU A 69 -17.23 -20.54 3.40
N ASP A 70 -17.97 -20.25 2.33
CA ASP A 70 -17.41 -20.04 1.01
C ASP A 70 -17.05 -18.56 0.85
N MET A 71 -15.86 -18.19 1.33
CA MET A 71 -15.40 -16.80 1.31
C MET A 71 -15.22 -16.27 -0.13
N ASP A 72 -15.01 -17.15 -1.11
CA ASP A 72 -14.93 -16.78 -2.52
C ASP A 72 -16.33 -16.44 -3.04
N ALA A 73 -17.34 -17.26 -2.72
CA ALA A 73 -18.73 -16.95 -3.06
C ALA A 73 -19.25 -15.68 -2.37
N ASP A 74 -18.87 -15.44 -1.11
CA ASP A 74 -19.21 -14.21 -0.39
C ASP A 74 -18.55 -12.99 -1.05
N ALA A 75 -17.28 -13.10 -1.44
CA ALA A 75 -16.58 -12.04 -2.17
C ALA A 75 -17.22 -11.75 -3.53
N ASP A 76 -17.56 -12.78 -4.30
CA ASP A 76 -18.25 -12.65 -5.59
C ASP A 76 -19.63 -12.00 -5.43
N MET A 77 -20.38 -12.35 -4.38
CA MET A 77 -21.67 -11.73 -4.07
C MET A 77 -21.53 -10.24 -3.72
N MET A 78 -20.53 -9.89 -2.91
CA MET A 78 -20.24 -8.48 -2.58
C MET A 78 -19.83 -7.68 -3.82
N ILE A 79 -19.00 -8.26 -4.70
CA ILE A 79 -18.59 -7.63 -5.97
C ILE A 79 -19.82 -7.44 -6.89
N GLY A 80 -20.69 -8.44 -6.99
CA GLY A 80 -21.94 -8.34 -7.75
C GLY A 80 -22.84 -7.21 -7.24
N THR A 81 -23.05 -7.16 -5.92
CA THR A 81 -23.88 -6.13 -5.28
C THR A 81 -23.31 -4.72 -5.50
N ALA A 82 -21.98 -4.58 -5.45
CA ALA A 82 -21.31 -3.30 -5.72
C ALA A 82 -21.49 -2.87 -7.18
N ARG A 83 -21.42 -3.80 -8.14
CA ARG A 83 -21.67 -3.52 -9.56
C ARG A 83 -23.11 -3.08 -9.81
N ASP A 84 -24.08 -3.80 -9.25
CA ASP A 84 -25.50 -3.47 -9.38
C ASP A 84 -25.80 -2.07 -8.81
N LEU A 85 -25.15 -1.70 -7.71
CA LEU A 85 -25.25 -0.36 -7.13
C LEU A 85 -24.70 0.71 -8.08
N ILE A 86 -23.50 0.51 -8.63
CA ILE A 86 -22.89 1.44 -9.59
C ILE A 86 -23.79 1.63 -10.82
N ASP A 87 -24.33 0.54 -11.37
CA ASP A 87 -25.24 0.58 -12.51
C ASP A 87 -26.54 1.33 -12.18
N GLY A 88 -27.10 1.11 -10.99
CA GLY A 88 -28.25 1.84 -10.50
C GLY A 88 -28.00 3.34 -10.36
N LEU A 89 -26.84 3.74 -9.82
CA LEU A 89 -26.46 5.15 -9.68
C LEU A 89 -26.22 5.82 -11.05
N ASN A 90 -25.54 5.13 -11.97
CA ASN A 90 -25.35 5.60 -13.34
C ASN A 90 -26.70 5.78 -14.06
N ARG A 91 -27.67 4.88 -13.83
CA ARG A 91 -29.03 5.01 -14.35
C ARG A 91 -29.74 6.25 -13.79
N ILE A 92 -29.66 6.48 -12.48
CA ILE A 92 -30.23 7.68 -11.84
C ILE A 92 -29.65 8.95 -12.45
N ILE A 93 -28.34 9.02 -12.67
CA ILE A 93 -27.69 10.18 -13.30
C ILE A 93 -28.20 10.41 -14.73
N LYS A 94 -28.42 9.34 -15.51
CA LYS A 94 -28.93 9.43 -16.88
C LYS A 94 -30.40 9.86 -16.93
N GLU A 95 -31.23 9.40 -15.98
CA GLU A 95 -32.68 9.60 -16.00
C GLU A 95 -33.15 10.83 -15.21
N CYS A 96 -32.41 11.28 -14.20
CA CYS A 96 -32.77 12.43 -13.38
C CYS A 96 -32.28 13.76 -13.98
N PRO A 97 -33.11 14.82 -13.99
CA PRO A 97 -32.66 16.14 -14.40
C PRO A 97 -31.54 16.68 -13.49
N LEU A 98 -30.62 17.42 -14.11
CA LEU A 98 -29.57 18.17 -13.42
C LEU A 98 -30.16 19.06 -12.31
N GLY A 99 -29.55 19.03 -11.13
CA GLY A 99 -29.97 19.82 -9.97
C GLY A 99 -31.06 19.19 -9.11
N THR A 100 -31.56 18.00 -9.46
CA THR A 100 -32.43 17.24 -8.56
C THR A 100 -31.63 16.60 -7.41
N PRO A 101 -32.25 16.41 -6.22
CA PRO A 101 -31.59 15.71 -5.11
C PRO A 101 -31.09 14.31 -5.49
N GLY A 102 -31.86 13.56 -6.29
CA GLY A 102 -31.47 12.23 -6.77
C GLY A 102 -30.22 12.26 -7.65
N PHE A 103 -30.11 13.23 -8.55
CA PHE A 103 -28.92 13.43 -9.37
C PHE A 103 -27.69 13.76 -8.49
N ALA A 104 -27.84 14.72 -7.56
CA ALA A 104 -26.74 15.16 -6.69
C ALA A 104 -26.19 14.00 -5.83
N ILE A 105 -27.08 13.24 -5.19
CA ILE A 105 -26.72 12.09 -4.35
C ILE A 105 -25.99 11.03 -5.18
N ALA A 106 -26.48 10.70 -6.38
CA ALA A 106 -25.85 9.68 -7.21
C ALA A 106 -24.45 10.10 -7.69
N THR A 107 -24.26 11.37 -8.05
CA THR A 107 -22.94 11.88 -8.44
C THR A 107 -21.95 11.93 -7.27
N GLU A 108 -22.42 12.27 -6.06
CA GLU A 108 -21.59 12.30 -4.85
C GLU A 108 -21.11 10.90 -4.47
N VAL A 109 -22.04 9.94 -4.40
CA VAL A 109 -21.73 8.54 -4.02
C VAL A 109 -20.77 7.90 -5.01
N LEU A 110 -20.94 8.09 -6.33
CA LEU A 110 -19.96 7.57 -7.31
C LEU A 110 -18.58 8.22 -7.15
N GLY A 111 -18.54 9.51 -6.82
CA GLY A 111 -17.29 10.25 -6.57
C GLY A 111 -16.53 9.71 -5.35
N GLU A 112 -17.24 9.45 -4.25
CA GLU A 112 -16.66 8.85 -3.03
C GLU A 112 -16.14 7.43 -3.27
N LEU A 113 -16.83 6.65 -4.09
CA LEU A 113 -16.40 5.31 -4.49
C LEU A 113 -15.23 5.31 -5.48
N GLY A 114 -14.77 6.49 -5.94
CA GLY A 114 -13.68 6.61 -6.92
C GLY A 114 -14.04 6.08 -8.32
N VAL A 115 -15.33 5.96 -8.63
CA VAL A 115 -15.83 5.43 -9.89
C VAL A 115 -16.00 6.58 -10.88
N GLN A 116 -15.36 6.48 -12.06
CA GLN A 116 -15.57 7.45 -13.12
C GLN A 116 -16.97 7.30 -13.71
N GLN A 117 -17.70 8.41 -13.80
CA GLN A 117 -19.03 8.44 -14.42
C GLN A 117 -18.92 8.04 -15.89
N GLU A 118 -19.84 7.20 -16.36
CA GLU A 118 -20.03 7.01 -17.80
C GLU A 118 -20.52 8.33 -18.40
N ALA A 119 -19.78 8.89 -19.35
CA ALA A 119 -20.10 10.16 -19.97
C ALA A 119 -21.55 10.15 -20.51
N GLN A 120 -22.34 11.16 -20.14
CA GLN A 120 -23.63 11.43 -20.76
C GLN A 120 -23.42 11.72 -22.26
N PRO A 121 -24.13 11.04 -23.19
CA PRO A 121 -24.20 11.48 -24.58
C PRO A 121 -25.00 12.79 -24.72
#